data_AF-A0A2D9FQJ9-F1
#
_entry.id   AF-A0A2D9FQJ9-F1
#
_cell.length_a   1.000
_cell.length_b   1.000
_cell.length_c   1.000
_cell.angle_alpha   90.00
_cell.angle_beta   90.00
_cell.angle_gamma   90.00
#
_symmetry.space_group_name_H-M   'P 1'
#
loop_
_entity.id
_entity.type
_entity.pdbx_description
1 polymer ?
#
loop_
_entity_poly.entity_id
_entity_poly.type
_entity_poly.pdbx_seq_one_letter_code
_entity_poly.pdbx_strand_id
1 'polypeptide(L)'
;MSKIPTDFEIMEEIHDRYYDTFRKYATEEPDRIARIRVPIKINEVAEAIGVEQDMIFGRVFYHFNKKYSYKDEKGDITTFFITDKFEGLSVNFALVASTLAEMKQEKQKADQYLIVSGTAIALSIFAIILAVL
;
A
#
# COMPACT_ATOMS: atom_id res chain seq x y z
N MET A 1 -21.43 5.78 -10.55
CA MET A 1 -21.01 4.59 -9.80
C MET A 1 -20.23 5.06 -8.58
N SER A 2 -20.48 4.53 -7.39
CA SER A 2 -19.67 4.84 -6.21
C SER A 2 -18.27 4.26 -6.40
N LYS A 3 -17.23 5.09 -6.34
CA LYS A 3 -15.83 4.65 -6.42
C LYS A 3 -15.52 3.77 -5.21
N ILE A 4 -14.88 2.61 -5.43
CA ILE A 4 -14.34 1.78 -4.35
C ILE A 4 -12.82 1.89 -4.45
N PRO A 5 -12.13 2.35 -3.40
CA PRO A 5 -10.69 2.52 -3.43
C PRO A 5 -10.00 1.14 -3.39
N THR A 6 -8.96 0.98 -4.20
CA THR A 6 -8.10 -0.21 -4.15
C THR A 6 -7.13 -0.13 -2.96
N ASP A 7 -6.63 -1.28 -2.52
CA ASP A 7 -5.62 -1.30 -1.47
C ASP A 7 -4.37 -0.52 -1.87
N PHE A 8 -4.01 -0.62 -3.16
CA PHE A 8 -2.90 0.10 -3.77
C PHE A 8 -3.08 1.61 -3.66
N GLU A 9 -4.22 2.17 -4.09
CA GLU A 9 -4.49 3.62 -4.02
C GLU A 9 -4.38 4.15 -2.59
N ILE A 10 -4.92 3.41 -1.61
CA ILE A 10 -4.88 3.84 -0.20
C ILE A 10 -3.43 3.78 0.32
N MET A 11 -2.72 2.69 0.05
CA MET A 11 -1.35 2.50 0.53
C MET A 11 -0.39 3.51 -0.12
N GLU A 12 -0.56 3.80 -1.42
CA GLU A 12 0.20 4.79 -2.15
C GLU A 12 -0.07 6.21 -1.63
N GLU A 13 -1.33 6.60 -1.45
CA GLU A 13 -1.68 7.92 -0.92
C GLU A 13 -1.15 8.12 0.51
N ILE A 14 -1.26 7.11 1.39
CA ILE A 14 -0.68 7.17 2.74
C ILE A 14 0.85 7.29 2.66
N HIS A 15 1.50 6.53 1.79
CA HIS A 15 2.95 6.59 1.64
C HIS A 15 3.38 7.98 1.17
N ASP A 16 2.87 8.44 0.03
CA ASP A 16 3.35 9.65 -0.64
C ASP A 16 3.04 10.91 0.17
N ARG A 17 1.86 10.99 0.79
CA ARG A 17 1.47 12.14 1.62
C ARG A 17 2.30 12.27 2.89
N TYR A 18 2.63 11.15 3.55
CA TYR A 18 3.24 11.17 4.89
C TYR A 18 4.72 10.81 4.91
N TYR A 19 5.34 10.58 3.74
CA TYR A 19 6.77 10.28 3.62
C TYR A 19 7.66 11.37 4.24
N ASP A 20 7.36 12.64 3.98
CA ASP A 20 8.12 13.75 4.54
C ASP A 20 7.95 13.87 6.06
N THR A 21 6.75 13.56 6.58
CA THR A 21 6.50 13.49 8.02
C THR A 21 7.34 12.40 8.67
N PHE A 22 7.35 11.20 8.08
CA PHE A 22 8.23 10.11 8.51
C PHE A 22 9.71 10.51 8.52
N ARG A 23 10.17 11.19 7.45
CA ARG A 23 11.57 11.62 7.32
C ARG A 23 11.98 12.64 8.39
N LYS A 24 11.08 13.56 8.77
CA LYS A 24 11.32 14.55 9.83
C LYS A 24 11.48 13.89 11.19
N TYR A 25 10.60 12.97 11.56
CA TYR A 25 10.71 12.20 12.81
C TYR A 25 12.02 11.43 12.90
N ALA A 26 12.52 10.88 11.78
CA ALA A 26 13.80 10.20 11.76
C ALA A 26 15.02 11.11 12.05
N THR A 27 14.87 12.43 11.87
CA THR A 27 15.95 13.41 11.98
C THR A 27 15.94 14.14 13.33
N GLU A 28 14.76 14.42 13.88
CA GLU A 28 14.59 15.30 15.05
C GLU A 28 14.42 14.54 16.39
N GLU A 29 13.93 13.28 16.37
CA GLU A 29 13.65 12.49 17.58
C GLU A 29 14.28 11.08 17.50
N PRO A 30 15.49 10.86 18.07
CA PRO A 30 16.30 9.68 17.79
C PRO A 30 15.84 8.36 18.43
N ASP A 31 14.75 8.33 19.20
CA ASP A 31 14.32 7.12 19.90
C ASP A 31 13.61 6.12 18.96
N ARG A 32 14.25 4.96 18.74
CA ARG A 32 14.00 4.07 17.58
C ARG A 32 12.60 3.46 17.48
N ILE A 33 11.89 3.31 18.61
CA ILE A 33 10.65 2.52 18.70
C ILE A 33 9.40 3.37 18.45
N ALA A 34 9.38 4.64 18.88
CA ALA A 34 8.31 5.59 18.55
C ALA A 34 8.38 6.06 17.08
N ARG A 35 9.59 6.04 16.50
CA ARG A 35 9.94 6.53 15.15
C ARG A 35 9.19 5.91 13.96
N ILE A 36 8.64 4.71 14.11
CA ILE A 36 7.93 4.02 13.00
C ILE A 36 6.46 4.38 12.90
N ARG A 37 5.90 5.06 13.91
CA ARG A 37 4.48 5.42 13.96
C ARG A 37 4.32 6.83 13.41
N VAL A 38 3.59 6.93 12.31
CA VAL A 38 3.30 8.20 11.67
C VAL A 38 1.81 8.47 11.81
N PRO A 39 1.43 9.58 12.48
CA PRO A 39 0.05 10.03 12.51
C PRO A 39 -0.45 10.33 11.11
N ILE A 40 -1.63 9.82 10.76
CA ILE A 40 -2.28 10.07 9.48
C ILE A 40 -3.69 10.60 9.68
N LYS A 41 -4.11 11.45 8.76
CA LYS A 41 -5.45 12.02 8.70
C LYS A 41 -6.26 11.31 7.64
N ILE A 42 -7.18 10.45 8.09
CA ILE A 42 -8.02 9.62 7.21
C ILE A 42 -8.91 10.47 6.29
N ASN A 43 -9.38 11.63 6.76
CA ASN A 43 -10.16 12.56 5.94
C ASN A 43 -9.36 13.09 4.74
N GLU A 44 -8.08 13.43 4.91
CA GLU A 44 -7.24 13.92 3.82
C GLU A 44 -6.96 12.82 2.77
N VAL A 45 -6.75 11.59 3.22
CA VAL A 45 -6.59 10.42 2.33
C VAL A 45 -7.89 10.15 1.55
N ALA A 46 -9.04 10.23 2.23
CA ALA A 46 -10.34 10.02 1.61
C ALA A 46 -10.67 11.10 0.57
N GLU A 47 -10.38 12.36 0.88
CA GLU A 47 -10.53 13.50 -0.02
C GLU A 47 -9.67 13.34 -1.28
N ALA A 48 -8.40 12.97 -1.12
CA ALA A 48 -7.48 12.75 -2.24
C ALA A 48 -7.94 11.64 -3.18
N ILE A 49 -8.53 10.56 -2.63
CA ILE A 49 -9.02 9.43 -3.41
C ILE A 49 -10.43 9.68 -3.96
N GLY A 50 -11.19 10.61 -3.38
CA GLY A 50 -12.56 10.94 -3.78
C GLY A 50 -13.60 9.94 -3.27
N VAL A 51 -13.46 9.49 -2.02
CA VAL A 51 -14.37 8.52 -1.37
C VAL A 51 -14.73 8.98 0.04
N GLU A 52 -15.76 8.36 0.62
CA GLU A 52 -16.19 8.67 1.99
C GLU A 52 -15.12 8.28 3.02
N GLN A 53 -14.93 9.12 4.04
CA GLN A 53 -13.94 8.90 5.10
C GLN A 53 -14.07 7.52 5.76
N ASP A 54 -15.30 7.08 6.02
CA ASP A 54 -15.59 5.80 6.67
C ASP A 54 -15.14 4.59 5.83
N MET A 55 -15.05 4.73 4.50
CA MET A 55 -14.52 3.68 3.64
C MET A 55 -13.02 3.50 3.85
N ILE A 56 -12.27 4.61 3.95
CA ILE A 56 -10.83 4.56 4.22
C ILE A 56 -10.59 4.09 5.65
N PHE A 57 -11.31 4.64 6.63
CA PHE A 57 -11.20 4.21 8.03
C PHE A 57 -11.49 2.72 8.15
N GLY A 58 -12.59 2.24 7.59
CA GLY A 58 -12.96 0.83 7.63
C GLY A 58 -11.93 -0.07 6.97
N ARG A 59 -11.35 0.35 5.83
CA ARG A 59 -10.30 -0.42 5.16
C ARG A 59 -9.02 -0.47 5.98
N VAL A 60 -8.56 0.66 6.51
CA VAL A 60 -7.34 0.72 7.31
C VAL A 60 -7.52 -0.04 8.64
N PHE A 61 -8.60 0.21 9.36
CA PHE A 61 -8.85 -0.33 10.70
C PHE A 61 -9.21 -1.82 10.67
N TYR A 62 -10.18 -2.24 9.85
CA TYR A 62 -10.67 -3.62 9.88
C TYR A 62 -9.93 -4.54 8.92
N HIS A 63 -9.48 -4.04 7.77
CA HIS A 63 -8.82 -4.86 6.77
C HIS A 63 -7.29 -4.83 6.91
N PHE A 64 -6.66 -3.66 6.76
CA PHE A 64 -5.20 -3.56 6.76
C PHE A 64 -4.61 -3.92 8.11
N ASN A 65 -5.20 -3.44 9.20
CA ASN A 65 -4.70 -3.80 10.53
C ASN A 65 -4.76 -5.31 10.77
N LYS A 66 -5.82 -5.99 10.32
CA LYS A 66 -5.91 -7.45 10.43
C LYS A 66 -4.92 -8.16 9.51
N LYS A 67 -4.72 -7.66 8.29
CA LYS A 67 -3.95 -8.31 7.22
C LYS A 67 -2.44 -8.14 7.37
N TYR A 68 -2.00 -6.96 7.79
CA TYR A 68 -0.58 -6.58 7.76
C TYR A 68 0.05 -6.47 9.15
N SER A 69 -0.73 -6.59 10.21
CA SER A 69 -0.18 -6.81 11.55
C SER A 69 0.28 -8.26 11.69
N TYR A 70 1.32 -8.48 12.48
CA TYR A 70 1.82 -9.83 12.77
C TYR A 70 2.31 -9.94 14.20
N LYS A 71 2.45 -11.20 14.64
CA LYS A 71 3.06 -11.59 15.91
C LYS A 71 4.31 -12.38 15.58
N ASP A 72 5.44 -12.01 16.17
CA ASP A 72 6.70 -12.74 15.94
C ASP A 72 6.77 -14.04 16.75
N GLU A 73 7.87 -14.79 16.58
CA GLU A 73 8.08 -16.08 17.26
C GLU A 73 8.17 -15.95 18.79
N LYS A 74 8.56 -14.78 19.30
CA LYS A 74 8.65 -14.47 20.74
C LYS A 74 7.31 -14.01 21.31
N GLY A 75 6.39 -13.66 20.42
CA GLY A 75 5.05 -13.23 20.72
C GLY A 75 4.86 -11.71 20.75
N ASP A 76 5.85 -10.95 20.30
CA ASP A 76 5.76 -9.50 20.17
C ASP A 76 4.83 -9.13 19.01
N ILE A 77 3.91 -8.20 19.27
CA ILE A 77 2.88 -7.80 18.30
C ILE A 77 3.33 -6.53 17.59
N THR A 78 3.52 -6.62 16.27
CA THR A 78 3.71 -5.47 15.40
C THR A 78 2.39 -5.17 14.71
N THR A 79 1.75 -4.05 15.07
CA THR A 79 0.50 -3.65 14.42
C THR A 79 0.75 -2.74 13.22
N PHE A 80 -0.04 -2.88 12.16
CA PHE A 80 -0.06 -1.93 11.05
C PHE A 80 -0.64 -0.59 11.49
N PHE A 81 -1.64 -0.61 12.36
CA PHE A 81 -2.39 0.55 12.80
C PHE A 81 -2.50 0.60 14.33
N ILE A 82 -2.50 1.81 14.89
CA ILE A 82 -2.88 2.07 16.28
C ILE A 82 -3.72 3.34 16.36
N THR A 83 -4.64 3.38 17.33
CA THR A 83 -5.26 4.62 17.78
C THR A 83 -4.56 5.05 19.06
N ASP A 84 -3.88 6.20 19.02
CA ASP A 84 -3.38 6.88 20.20
C ASP A 84 -4.50 7.77 20.79
N LYS A 85 -4.59 7.81 22.12
CA LYS A 85 -5.53 8.67 22.84
C LYS A 85 -5.30 10.17 22.60
N PHE A 86 -4.07 10.58 22.29
CA PHE A 86 -3.72 12.00 22.19
C PHE A 86 -3.34 12.43 20.77
N GLU A 87 -2.69 11.56 20.00
CA GLU A 87 -2.23 11.89 18.63
C GLU A 87 -3.20 11.46 17.53
N GLY A 88 -4.26 10.72 17.90
CA GLY A 88 -5.20 10.18 16.95
C GLY A 88 -4.67 8.92 16.27
N LEU A 89 -4.82 8.84 14.95
CA LEU A 89 -4.67 7.60 14.20
C LEU A 89 -3.27 7.51 13.58
N SER A 90 -2.54 6.44 13.87
CA SER A 90 -1.16 6.28 13.39
C SER A 90 -0.93 4.93 12.72
N VAL A 91 -0.11 4.92 11.67
CA VAL A 91 0.29 3.71 10.96
C VAL A 91 1.76 3.39 11.20
N ASN A 92 2.11 2.11 11.13
CA ASN A 92 3.50 1.69 11.03
C ASN A 92 3.98 1.96 9.60
N PHE A 93 4.71 3.07 9.42
CA PHE A 93 5.10 3.55 8.10
C PHE A 93 6.05 2.60 7.38
N ALA A 94 6.87 1.84 8.12
CA ALA A 94 7.73 0.82 7.53
C ALA A 94 6.90 -0.32 6.91
N LEU A 95 5.79 -0.71 7.55
CA LEU A 95 4.87 -1.69 6.98
C LEU A 95 4.09 -1.14 5.78
N VAL A 96 3.73 0.14 5.79
CA VAL A 96 3.15 0.82 4.61
C VAL A 96 4.11 0.72 3.43
N ALA A 97 5.37 1.13 3.63
CA ALA A 97 6.37 1.10 2.57
C ALA A 97 6.66 -0.31 2.05
N SER A 98 6.79 -1.31 2.95
CA SER A 98 7.08 -2.69 2.53
C SER A 98 5.93 -3.32 1.77
N THR A 99 4.69 -3.12 2.22
CA THR A 99 3.50 -3.66 1.56
C THR A 99 3.22 -2.96 0.22
N LEU A 100 3.43 -1.65 0.14
CA LEU A 100 3.33 -0.92 -1.13
C LEU A 100 4.38 -1.39 -2.13
N ALA A 101 5.63 -1.65 -1.68
CA ALA A 101 6.69 -2.17 -2.54
C ALA A 101 6.33 -3.55 -3.11
N GLU A 102 5.73 -4.44 -2.30
CA GLU A 102 5.22 -5.73 -2.76
C GLU A 102 4.13 -5.56 -3.82
N MET A 103 3.14 -4.70 -3.58
CA MET A 103 2.09 -4.40 -4.56
C MET A 103 2.65 -3.83 -5.88
N LYS A 104 3.63 -2.92 -5.81
CA LYS A 104 4.31 -2.37 -7.00
C LYS A 104 5.06 -3.45 -7.76
N GLN A 105 5.73 -4.36 -7.05
CA GLN A 105 6.45 -5.47 -7.67
C GLN A 105 5.50 -6.47 -8.34
N GLU A 106 4.37 -6.81 -7.70
CA GLU A 106 3.34 -7.68 -8.28
C GLU A 106 2.77 -7.07 -9.55
N LYS A 107 2.43 -5.77 -9.52
CA LYS A 107 1.97 -5.03 -10.70
C LYS A 107 3.00 -5.06 -11.82
N GLN A 108 4.26 -4.79 -11.51
CA GLN A 108 5.35 -4.82 -12.49
C GLN A 108 5.51 -6.20 -13.14
N LYS A 109 5.44 -7.28 -12.35
CA LYS A 109 5.48 -8.66 -12.86
C LYS A 109 4.28 -8.96 -13.76
N ALA A 110 3.08 -8.56 -13.35
CA ALA A 110 1.88 -8.72 -14.17
C ALA A 110 2.00 -8.00 -15.53
N ASP A 111 2.48 -6.75 -15.52
CA ASP A 111 2.69 -5.97 -16.74
C ASP A 111 3.75 -6.63 -17.65
N GLN A 112 4.84 -7.18 -17.07
CA GLN A 112 5.84 -7.96 -17.81
C GLN A 112 5.24 -9.23 -18.45
N TYR A 113 4.43 -9.98 -17.72
CA TYR A 113 3.77 -11.18 -18.25
C TYR A 113 2.83 -10.83 -19.41
N LEU A 114 2.05 -9.76 -19.28
CA LEU A 114 1.15 -9.32 -20.36
C LEU A 114 1.92 -8.97 -21.64
N ILE A 115 3.07 -8.30 -21.53
CA ILE A 115 3.92 -7.98 -22.68
C ILE A 115 4.48 -9.25 -23.32
N VAL A 116 5.02 -10.18 -22.53
CA VAL A 116 5.60 -11.43 -23.03
C VAL A 116 4.53 -12.29 -23.70
N SER A 117 3.37 -12.47 -23.05
CA SER A 117 2.26 -13.24 -23.62
C SER A 117 1.71 -12.58 -24.89
N GLY A 118 1.51 -11.26 -24.90
CA GLY A 118 1.07 -10.54 -26.09
C GLY A 118 2.03 -10.71 -27.26
N THR A 119 3.33 -10.68 -27.01
CA THR A 119 4.38 -10.90 -28.03
C THR A 119 4.35 -12.34 -28.55
N ALA A 120 4.22 -13.32 -27.66
CA ALA A 120 4.15 -14.74 -28.04
C ALA A 120 2.92 -15.03 -28.92
N ILE A 121 1.77 -14.44 -28.58
CA ILE A 121 0.53 -14.55 -29.38
C ILE A 121 0.76 -13.92 -30.76
N ALA A 122 1.34 -12.73 -30.84
CA ALA A 122 1.63 -12.08 -32.12
C ALA A 122 2.57 -12.91 -33.02
N LEU A 123 3.65 -13.46 -32.44
CA LEU A 123 4.57 -14.35 -33.15
C LEU A 123 3.88 -15.64 -33.63
N SER A 124 3.01 -16.23 -32.81
CA SER A 124 2.25 -17.42 -33.17
C SER A 124 1.31 -17.15 -34.35
N ILE A 125 0.58 -16.04 -34.35
CA ILE A 125 -0.29 -15.64 -35.47
C ILE A 125 0.55 -15.42 -36.74
N PHE A 126 1.68 -14.72 -36.62
CA PHE A 126 2.57 -14.45 -37.75
C PHE A 126 3.13 -15.75 -38.36
N ALA A 127 3.54 -16.70 -37.53
CA ALA A 127 4.03 -18.00 -37.97
C ALA A 127 2.95 -18.80 -38.72
N ILE A 128 1.69 -18.76 -38.25
CA ILE A 128 0.57 -19.43 -38.92
C ILE A 128 0.32 -18.79 -40.30
N ILE A 129 0.34 -17.46 -40.39
CA ILE A 129 0.16 -16.75 -41.68
C ILE A 129 1.25 -17.17 -42.67
N LEU A 130 2.51 -17.19 -42.24
CA LEU A 130 3.63 -17.63 -43.10
C LEU A 130 3.54 -19.10 -43.49
N ALA A 131 2.95 -19.96 -42.66
CA ALA A 131 2.82 -21.39 -42.96
C ALA A 131 1.68 -21.70 -43.96
N VAL A 132 0.69 -20.79 -44.08
CA VAL A 132 -0.47 -20.95 -44.97
C VAL A 132 -0.27 -20.26 -46.33
N LEU A 133 0.62 -19.27 -46.40
CA LEU A 133 1.06 -18.62 -47.65
C LEU A 133 2.05 -19.49 -48.42
#